data_AF-A0A0S8JIQ0-F1
#
_entry.id   AF-A0A0S8JIQ0-F1
#
_cell.length_a   1.000
_cell.length_b   1.000
_cell.length_c   1.000
_cell.angle_alpha   90.00
_cell.angle_beta   90.00
_cell.angle_gamma   90.00
#
_symmetry.space_group_name_H-M   'P 1'
#
loop_
_entity.id
_entity.type
_entity.pdbx_description
1 polymer ?
#
loop_
_entity_poly.entity_id
_entity_poly.type
_entity_poly.pdbx_seq_one_letter_code
_entity_poly.pdbx_strand_id
1 'polypeptide(L)' 'MFLAELGDKTQLAILSLAATQRSRLAVFIGAGLALVGTTLLAVLLGTTLARVVPLEYIRIGAGVLLMLLGVLFIVGGL' A
#
# COMPACT_ATOMS: atom_id res chain seq x y z
N MET A 1 12.94 -8.19 14.71
CA MET A 1 11.68 -7.58 14.21
C MET A 1 11.97 -6.46 13.23
N PHE A 2 12.73 -5.43 13.59
CA PHE A 2 13.13 -4.32 12.68
C PHE A 2 13.63 -4.76 11.30
N LEU A 3 14.48 -5.79 11.21
CA LEU A 3 15.00 -6.29 9.92
C LEU A 3 13.94 -7.05 9.08
N ALA A 4 12.87 -7.55 9.71
CA ALA A 4 11.73 -8.17 9.04
C ALA A 4 10.67 -7.13 8.62
N GLU A 5 10.61 -5.97 9.28
CA GLU A 5 9.84 -4.81 8.83
C GLU A 5 10.58 -4.01 7.74
N LEU A 6 11.91 -3.95 7.80
CA LEU A 6 12.78 -3.34 6.80
C LEU A 6 12.97 -4.28 5.62
N GLY A 7 12.00 -4.30 4.73
CA GLY A 7 12.03 -5.20 3.58
C GLY A 7 10.73 -5.29 2.81
N ASP A 8 9.69 -4.53 3.19
CA ASP A 8 8.50 -4.44 2.36
C ASP A 8 8.87 -3.93 0.96
N LYS A 9 8.16 -4.43 -0.06
CA LYS A 9 8.40 -4.13 -1.48
C LYS A 9 8.43 -2.61 -1.73
N THR A 10 7.59 -1.85 -1.02
CA THR A 10 7.55 -0.39 -1.11
C THR A 10 8.84 0.24 -0.59
N GLN A 11 9.37 -0.25 0.53
CA GLN A 11 10.59 0.27 1.15
C GLN A 11 11.83 -0.07 0.29
N LEU A 12 11.91 -1.28 -0.27
CA LEU A 12 12.99 -1.66 -1.19
C LEU A 12 12.97 -0.82 -2.48
N ALA A 13 11.77 -0.51 -3.00
CA ALA A 13 11.62 0.40 -4.14
C ALA A 13 12.11 1.82 -3.81
N ILE A 14 11.70 2.37 -2.65
CA ILE A 14 12.14 3.70 -2.20
C ILE A 14 13.66 3.74 -1.98
N LEU A 15 14.24 2.68 -1.38
CA LEU A 15 15.69 2.56 -1.19
C LEU A 15 16.43 2.49 -2.53
N SER A 16 15.92 1.73 -3.50
CA SER A 16 16.48 1.66 -4.86
C SER A 16 16.45 3.02 -5.56
N LEU A 17 15.32 3.74 -5.47
CA LEU A 17 15.17 5.11 -5.97
C LEU A 17 16.12 6.08 -5.27
N ALA A 18 16.28 5.99 -3.95
CA ALA A 18 17.19 6.83 -3.19
C ALA A 18 18.67 6.55 -3.53
N ALA A 19 18.99 5.32 -3.91
CA ALA A 19 20.33 4.90 -4.32
C ALA A 19 20.69 5.35 -5.75
N THR A 20 19.71 5.40 -6.66
CA THR A 20 19.92 5.81 -8.07
C THR A 20 19.72 7.30 -8.32
N GLN A 21 18.90 7.99 -7.52
CA GLN A 21 18.64 9.41 -7.72
C GLN A 21 19.67 10.31 -7.04
N ARG A 22 19.99 11.42 -7.71
CA ARG A 22 21.01 12.39 -7.28
C ARG A 22 20.64 13.11 -5.98
N SER A 23 19.35 13.26 -5.68
CA SER A 23 18.84 13.95 -4.49
C SER A 23 18.08 13.00 -3.58
N ARG A 24 18.78 12.49 -2.56
CA ARG A 24 18.20 11.64 -1.50
C ARG A 24 17.08 12.33 -0.73
N LEU A 25 17.20 13.64 -0.50
CA LEU A 25 16.18 14.44 0.19
C LEU A 25 14.88 14.55 -0.63
N ALA A 26 14.98 14.68 -1.95
CA ALA A 26 13.81 14.71 -2.82
C ALA A 26 13.05 13.38 -2.79
N VAL A 27 13.76 12.25 -2.79
CA VAL A 27 13.14 10.92 -2.69
C VAL A 27 12.47 10.74 -1.33
N PHE A 28 13.12 11.15 -0.23
CA PHE A 28 12.55 11.07 1.11
C PHE A 28 11.26 11.89 1.24
N ILE A 29 11.27 13.15 0.80
CA ILE A 29 10.09 14.02 0.85
C ILE A 29 8.98 13.47 -0.08
N GLY A 30 9.33 13.05 -1.29
CA GLY A 30 8.38 12.49 -2.25
C GLY A 30 7.70 11.22 -1.72
N ALA A 31 8.47 10.28 -1.17
CA ALA A 31 7.94 9.06 -0.56
C ALA A 31 7.07 9.36 0.66
N GLY A 32 7.49 10.31 1.51
CA GLY A 32 6.70 10.75 2.67
C GLY A 32 5.36 11.38 2.26
N LEU A 33 5.37 12.27 1.26
CA LEU A 33 4.14 12.88 0.73
C LEU A 33 3.24 11.84 0.06
N ALA A 34 3.81 10.89 -0.68
CA ALA A 34 3.05 9.80 -1.28
C ALA A 34 2.37 8.94 -0.20
N LEU A 35 3.07 8.60 0.88
CA LEU A 35 2.51 7.83 1.99
C LEU A 35 1.37 8.58 2.69
N VAL A 36 1.59 9.85 3.03
CA VAL A 36 0.57 10.67 3.69
C VAL A 36 -0.63 10.87 2.76
N GLY A 37 -0.39 11.20 1.50
CA GLY A 37 -1.45 11.41 0.51
C GLY A 37 -2.29 10.16 0.26
N THR A 38 -1.66 9.02 0.05
CA THR A 38 -2.36 7.74 -0.15
C THR A 38 -3.13 7.30 1.09
N THR A 39 -2.56 7.47 2.29
CA THR A 39 -3.23 7.16 3.56
C THR A 39 -4.44 8.07 3.76
N LEU A 40 -4.30 9.38 3.52
CA LEU A 40 -5.39 10.34 3.65
C LEU A 40 -6.54 9.99 2.69
N LEU A 41 -6.22 9.71 1.43
CA LEU A 41 -7.21 9.28 0.44
C LEU A 41 -7.89 7.98 0.85
N ALA A 42 -7.13 6.97 1.30
CA ALA A 42 -7.69 5.70 1.75
C ALA A 42 -8.64 5.87 2.94
N VAL A 43 -8.30 6.71 3.92
CA VAL A 43 -9.16 7.00 5.08
C VAL A 43 -10.40 7.77 4.67
N LEU A 44 -10.29 8.80 3.82
CA LEU A 44 -11.43 9.59 3.36
C LEU A 44 -12.43 8.71 2.57
N LEU A 45 -11.93 7.89 1.64
CA LEU A 45 -12.78 6.99 0.86
C LEU A 45 -13.34 5.85 1.71
N GLY A 46 -12.52 5.24 2.57
CA GLY A 46 -12.96 4.15 3.45
C GLY A 46 -14.03 4.60 4.44
N THR A 47 -13.87 5.79 5.03
CA THR A 47 -14.84 6.34 5.99
C THR A 47 -16.15 6.78 5.34
N THR A 48 -16.10 7.36 4.13
CA THR A 48 -17.32 7.69 3.38
C THR A 48 -18.06 6.44 2.93
N LEU A 49 -17.35 5.42 2.45
CA LEU A 49 -17.94 4.14 2.05
C LEU A 49 -18.57 3.41 3.24
N ALA A 50 -17.92 3.41 4.41
CA ALA A 50 -18.43 2.80 5.63
C ALA A 50 -19.70 3.47 6.20
N ARG A 51 -20.03 4.69 5.77
CA ARG A 51 -21.30 5.35 6.13
C ARG A 51 -22.48 4.87 5.30
N VAL A 52 -22.23 4.40 4.08
CA VAL A 52 -23.26 4.00 3.11
C VAL A 52 -23.43 2.49 3.08
N VAL A 53 -22.34 1.74 3.26
CA VAL A 53 -22.31 0.29 3.16
C VAL A 53 -22.11 -0.33 4.55
N PRO A 54 -22.92 -1.33 4.96
CA PRO A 54 -22.70 -2.03 6.21
C PRO A 54 -21.30 -2.65 6.27
N LEU A 55 -20.64 -2.53 7.43
CA LEU A 55 -19.26 -2.95 7.64
C LEU A 55 -18.99 -4.41 7.27
N GLU A 56 -20.00 -5.27 7.42
CA GLU A 56 -19.93 -6.70 7.15
C GLU A 56 -19.70 -6.99 5.65
N TYR A 57 -20.36 -6.25 4.76
CA TYR A 57 -20.13 -6.36 3.32
C TYR A 57 -18.76 -5.84 2.91
N ILE A 58 -18.27 -4.76 3.54
CA ILE A 58 -16.92 -4.25 3.31
C ILE A 58 -15.88 -5.31 3.70
N ARG A 59 -16.06 -5.97 4.85
CA ARG A 59 -15.14 -7.01 5.34
C ARG A 59 -15.12 -8.23 4.43
N ILE A 60 -16.29 -8.71 4.01
CA ILE A 60 -16.41 -9.85 3.09
C ILE A 60 -15.79 -9.48 1.73
N GLY A 61 -16.12 -8.30 1.20
CA GLY A 61 -15.59 -7.82 -0.08
C GLY A 61 -14.06 -7.70 -0.07
N ALA A 62 -13.47 -7.14 0.99
CA ALA A 62 -12.03 -7.06 1.15
C ALA A 62 -11.36 -8.45 1.19
N GLY A 63 -11.97 -9.41 1.91
CA GLY A 63 -11.49 -10.79 1.97
C GLY A 63 -11.54 -11.50 0.62
N VAL A 64 -12.66 -11.38 -0.10
CA VAL A 64 -12.82 -11.95 -1.45
C VAL A 64 -11.81 -11.32 -2.41
N LEU A 65 -11.65 -10.00 -2.39
CA LEU A 65 -10.69 -9.30 -3.23
C LEU A 65 -9.25 -9.77 -2.97
N LEU A 66 -8.88 -9.92 -1.69
CA LEU A 66 -7.56 -10.45 -1.31
C LEU A 66 -7.37 -11.90 -1.77
N MET A 67 -8.39 -12.74 -1.64
CA MET A 67 -8.34 -14.13 -2.08
C MET A 67 -8.16 -14.22 -3.60
N LEU A 68 -8.91 -13.41 -4.37
CA LEU A 68 -8.77 -13.32 -5.82
C LEU A 68 -7.39 -12.83 -6.24
N LEU A 69 -6.88 -11.77 -5.59
CA LEU A 69 -5.52 -11.27 -5.83
C LEU A 69 -4.47 -12.34 -5.51
N GLY A 70 -4.63 -13.09 -4.41
CA GLY A 70 -3.74 -14.19 -4.06
C GLY A 70 -3.74 -15.31 -5.09
N VAL A 71 -4.92 -15.73 -5.56
CA VAL A 71 -5.05 -16.73 -6.63
C VAL A 71 -4.43 -16.21 -7.93
N LEU A 72 -4.71 -14.96 -8.30
CA LEU A 72 -4.14 -14.34 -9.49
C LEU A 72 -2.62 -14.25 -9.42
N PHE A 73 -2.07 -13.95 -8.25
CA PHE A 73 -0.62 -13.90 -8.02
C PHE A 73 0.02 -15.29 -8.24
N ILE A 74 -0.61 -16.35 -7.72
CA ILE A 74 -0.13 -17.74 -7.90
C ILE A 74 -0.23 -18.19 -9.36
N VAL A 75 -1.36 -17.93 -10.02
CA VAL A 75 -1.61 -18.35 -11.42
C VAL A 75 -0.80 -17.53 -12.42
N GLY A 76 -0.61 -16.23 -12.15
CA GLY A 76 0.15 -15.31 -12.97
C GLY A 76 1.66 -15.57 -12.98
N GLY A 77 2.16 -16.45 -12.11
CA GLY A 77 3.55 -16.92 -12.15
C GLY A 77 4.58 -15.82 -11.86
N LEU A 78 4.39 -15.05 -10.79
CA LEU A 78 5.41 -14.18 -10.22
C LEU A 78 5.93 -14.73 -8.88
#